data_AF-A0A933CAK6-F1
#
_entry.id   AF-A0A933CAK6-F1
#
_cell.length_a   1.000
_cell.length_b   1.000
_cell.length_c   1.000
_cell.angle_alpha   90.00
_cell.angle_beta   90.00
_cell.angle_gamma   90.00
#
_symmetry.space_group_name_H-M   'P 1'
#
loop_
_entity.id
_entity.type
_entity.pdbx_description
1 polymer ?
#
loop_
_entity_poly.entity_id
_entity_poly.type
_entity_poly.pdbx_seq_one_letter_code
_entity_poly.pdbx_strand_id
1 'polypeptide(L)'
;MRGVRLVVLAAVAGAAACGPDVAFERALSRERKGSHLAAAGRFERFARRYPDHPRVPEALVRAARIYAYAFQRCPQAQPLLEQAARSRPGGPWAREAERTLLDCPDYFPLRPGASWVFVDSQTGGKNMRLEVSAKEGPAPERASAAGPAAEVESVFYAGKRKFQTVRRRYEKADWAVWELEGRDRVPILRYPYQAGRAWSGRRGGKPVAFAIESAHERVQVKAGIFQDCLKVRESQPGLGAWKFDYFAPGVGRVKTTIGGRGFENPNTELASADVPLPRAVGAP
;
A
#
# COMPACT_ATOMS: atom_id res chain seq x y z
N MET A 1 14.74 -35.02 71.03
CA MET A 1 13.68 -34.33 70.27
C MET A 1 14.27 -33.87 68.94
N ARG A 2 14.04 -34.63 67.87
CA ARG A 2 14.47 -34.33 66.49
C ARG A 2 13.19 -34.31 65.65
N GLY A 3 12.84 -33.17 65.07
CA GLY A 3 11.66 -33.04 64.25
C GLY A 3 11.66 -31.70 63.53
N VAL A 4 11.17 -31.72 62.29
CA VAL A 4 10.99 -30.58 61.37
C VAL A 4 12.23 -30.20 60.55
N ARG A 5 12.53 -31.02 59.54
CA ARG A 5 13.16 -30.60 58.28
C ARG A 5 12.21 -30.94 57.13
N LEU A 6 12.23 -30.08 56.11
CA LEU A 6 11.62 -30.24 54.78
C LEU A 6 10.09 -30.21 54.73
N VAL A 7 9.52 -29.04 54.46
CA VAL A 7 8.53 -28.83 53.39
C VAL A 7 8.67 -27.36 52.95
N VAL A 8 8.31 -27.03 51.71
CA VAL A 8 8.26 -25.69 51.08
C VAL A 8 9.49 -25.33 50.24
N LEU A 9 9.69 -26.05 49.13
CA LEU A 9 10.50 -25.57 48.00
C LEU A 9 10.03 -26.22 46.68
N ALA A 10 8.74 -26.06 46.34
CA ALA A 10 8.19 -26.64 45.10
C ALA A 10 7.00 -25.84 44.49
N ALA A 11 6.93 -24.52 44.66
CA ALA A 11 5.80 -23.73 44.16
C ALA A 11 6.14 -22.47 43.33
N VAL A 12 7.37 -22.31 42.84
CA VAL A 12 7.78 -21.10 42.07
C VAL A 12 8.06 -21.39 40.58
N ALA A 13 8.10 -22.66 40.14
CA ALA A 13 8.45 -23.00 38.76
C ALA A 13 7.28 -22.89 37.73
N GLY A 14 6.03 -22.72 38.19
CA GLY A 14 4.85 -22.68 37.30
C GLY A 14 4.54 -21.31 36.68
N ALA A 15 5.04 -20.21 37.25
CA ALA A 15 4.70 -18.86 36.82
C ALA A 15 5.55 -18.35 35.64
N ALA A 16 6.73 -18.92 35.41
CA ALA A 16 7.66 -18.43 34.38
C ALA A 16 7.26 -18.78 32.94
N ALA A 17 6.35 -19.75 32.74
CA ALA A 17 5.98 -20.24 31.40
C ALA A 17 4.82 -19.48 30.72
N CYS A 18 4.23 -18.48 31.41
CA CYS A 18 2.99 -17.80 31.00
C CYS A 18 3.12 -16.27 30.82
N GLY A 19 4.34 -15.73 30.87
CA GLY A 19 4.56 -14.29 30.69
C GLY A 19 4.33 -13.80 29.24
N PRO A 20 4.04 -12.50 29.04
CA PRO A 20 3.88 -11.90 27.72
C PRO A 20 5.11 -12.09 26.84
N ASP A 21 6.33 -11.92 27.37
CA ASP A 21 7.57 -12.13 26.60
C ASP A 21 7.69 -13.56 26.07
N VAL A 22 7.41 -14.56 26.90
CA VAL A 22 7.41 -15.97 26.48
C VAL A 22 6.37 -16.23 25.39
N ALA A 23 5.18 -15.62 25.50
CA ALA A 23 4.15 -15.75 24.47
C ALA A 23 4.59 -15.13 23.13
N PHE A 24 5.23 -13.96 23.17
CA PHE A 24 5.75 -13.29 21.99
C PHE A 24 6.93 -14.05 21.34
N GLU A 25 7.89 -14.51 22.14
CA GLU A 25 9.03 -15.32 21.65
C GLU A 25 8.58 -16.65 21.02
N ARG A 26 7.52 -17.25 21.56
CA ARG A 26 6.87 -18.43 20.95
C ARG A 26 6.25 -18.12 19.59
N ALA A 27 5.78 -16.90 19.34
CA ALA A 27 5.28 -16.47 18.04
C ALA A 27 6.46 -16.29 17.05
N LEU A 28 7.51 -15.57 17.46
CA LEU A 28 8.74 -15.40 16.68
C LEU A 28 9.40 -16.75 16.31
N SER A 29 9.44 -17.70 17.26
CA SER A 29 9.97 -19.04 17.00
C SER A 29 9.20 -19.78 15.90
N ARG A 30 7.87 -19.60 15.81
CA ARG A 30 7.06 -20.19 14.73
C ARG A 30 7.29 -19.50 13.40
N GLU A 31 7.41 -18.17 13.41
CA GLU A 31 7.72 -17.37 12.22
C GLU A 31 9.06 -17.81 11.61
N ARG A 32 10.12 -17.89 12.42
CA ARG A 32 11.46 -18.35 12.00
C ARG A 32 11.47 -19.78 11.45
N LYS A 33 10.54 -20.64 11.89
CA LYS A 33 10.38 -22.02 11.40
C LYS A 33 9.53 -22.12 10.12
N GLY A 34 9.16 -20.99 9.50
CA GLY A 34 8.28 -20.95 8.34
C GLY A 34 6.82 -21.35 8.63
N SER A 35 6.45 -21.54 9.91
CA SER A 35 5.08 -21.89 10.31
C SER A 35 4.19 -20.64 10.35
N HIS A 36 4.05 -19.96 9.21
CA HIS A 36 3.48 -18.62 9.10
C HIS A 36 2.08 -18.50 9.70
N LEU A 37 1.14 -19.39 9.35
CA LEU A 37 -0.23 -19.31 9.88
C LEU A 37 -0.27 -19.49 11.40
N ALA A 38 0.53 -20.43 11.94
CA ALA A 38 0.62 -20.64 13.38
C ALA A 38 1.28 -19.45 14.10
N ALA A 39 2.22 -18.76 13.44
CA ALA A 39 2.85 -17.56 13.95
C ALA A 39 1.87 -16.39 14.00
N ALA A 40 1.16 -16.09 12.90
CA ALA A 40 0.15 -15.04 12.83
C ALA A 40 -0.91 -15.20 13.93
N GLY A 41 -1.48 -16.40 14.07
CA GLY A 41 -2.46 -16.68 15.13
C GLY A 41 -1.88 -16.55 16.56
N ARG A 42 -0.57 -16.74 16.76
CA ARG A 42 0.08 -16.50 18.06
C ARG A 42 0.29 -15.02 18.34
N PHE A 43 0.70 -14.24 17.34
CA PHE A 43 0.83 -12.80 17.46
C PHE A 43 -0.51 -12.13 17.76
N GLU A 44 -1.58 -12.52 17.07
CA GLU A 44 -2.93 -12.02 17.36
C GLU A 44 -3.39 -12.37 18.79
N ARG A 45 -3.18 -13.62 19.23
CA ARG A 45 -3.51 -14.01 20.61
C ARG A 45 -2.71 -13.22 21.64
N PHE A 46 -1.45 -12.93 21.34
CA PHE A 46 -0.62 -12.07 22.19
C PHE A 46 -1.22 -10.66 22.27
N ALA A 47 -1.55 -10.03 21.14
CA ALA A 47 -2.15 -8.71 21.10
C ALA A 47 -3.49 -8.64 21.84
N ARG A 48 -4.34 -9.66 21.72
CA ARG A 48 -5.62 -9.74 22.45
C ARG A 48 -5.43 -9.95 23.95
N ARG A 49 -4.45 -10.76 24.37
CA ARG A 49 -4.24 -11.12 25.78
C ARG A 49 -3.51 -10.04 26.57
N TYR A 50 -2.65 -9.27 25.92
CA TYR A 50 -1.81 -8.24 26.55
C TYR A 50 -1.92 -6.90 25.81
N PRO A 51 -3.12 -6.29 25.75
CA PRO A 51 -3.39 -5.13 24.87
C PRO A 51 -2.50 -3.92 25.14
N ASP A 52 -2.07 -3.71 26.38
CA ASP A 52 -1.23 -2.57 26.78
C ASP A 52 0.27 -2.87 26.70
N HIS A 53 0.67 -4.06 26.24
CA HIS A 53 2.08 -4.44 26.19
C HIS A 53 2.82 -3.66 25.09
N PRO A 54 4.05 -3.16 25.35
CA PRO A 54 4.80 -2.35 24.38
C PRO A 54 5.10 -3.04 23.04
N ARG A 55 5.03 -4.39 22.99
CA ARG A 55 5.21 -5.21 21.78
C ARG A 55 3.93 -5.48 20.98
N VAL A 56 2.76 -4.99 21.41
CA VAL A 56 1.50 -5.18 20.65
C VAL A 56 1.57 -4.63 19.22
N PRO A 57 2.09 -3.41 18.96
CA PRO A 57 2.16 -2.89 17.60
C PRO A 57 3.03 -3.79 16.69
N GLU A 58 4.13 -4.32 17.23
CA GLU A 58 4.99 -5.28 16.53
C GLU A 58 4.25 -6.57 16.21
N ALA A 59 3.57 -7.16 17.20
CA ALA A 59 2.81 -8.39 17.01
C ALA A 59 1.76 -8.24 15.90
N LEU A 60 1.01 -7.13 15.93
CA LEU A 60 -0.01 -6.82 14.94
C LEU A 60 0.56 -6.68 13.54
N VAL A 61 1.66 -5.92 13.37
CA VAL A 61 2.34 -5.78 12.06
C VAL A 61 2.86 -7.12 11.55
N ARG A 62 3.52 -7.92 12.40
CA ARG A 62 4.02 -9.24 11.98
C ARG A 62 2.90 -10.18 11.55
N ALA A 63 1.80 -10.25 12.31
CA ALA A 63 0.62 -11.02 11.92
C ALA A 63 0.05 -10.54 10.59
N ALA A 64 -0.12 -9.22 10.44
CA ALA A 64 -0.64 -8.62 9.23
C ALA A 64 0.25 -8.88 8.01
N ARG A 65 1.57 -8.78 8.14
CA ARG A 65 2.53 -9.07 7.05
C ARG A 65 2.45 -10.52 6.60
N ILE A 66 2.27 -11.45 7.54
CA ILE A 66 2.04 -12.85 7.21
C ILE A 66 0.75 -12.98 6.37
N TYR A 67 -0.36 -12.37 6.80
CA TYR A 67 -1.60 -12.40 6.01
C TYR A 67 -1.45 -11.72 4.65
N ALA A 68 -0.85 -10.54 4.60
CA ALA A 68 -0.67 -9.72 3.41
C ALA A 68 0.21 -10.41 2.36
N TYR A 69 1.38 -10.90 2.76
CA TYR A 69 2.40 -11.32 1.79
C TYR A 69 2.52 -12.83 1.64
N ALA A 70 2.42 -13.60 2.73
CA ALA A 70 2.51 -15.06 2.65
C ALA A 70 1.20 -15.68 2.15
N PHE A 71 0.06 -15.05 2.44
CA PHE A 71 -1.26 -15.58 2.08
C PHE A 71 -2.07 -14.70 1.12
N GLN A 72 -1.58 -13.48 0.77
CA GLN A 72 -2.29 -12.54 -0.11
C GLN A 72 -3.71 -12.19 0.40
N ARG A 73 -3.89 -12.12 1.72
CA ARG A 73 -5.17 -11.85 2.40
C ARG A 73 -5.23 -10.43 2.98
N CYS A 74 -5.23 -9.43 2.11
CA CYS A 74 -5.31 -8.03 2.52
C CYS A 74 -6.51 -7.69 3.42
N PRO A 75 -7.73 -8.21 3.19
CA PRO A 75 -8.85 -7.95 4.08
C PRO A 75 -8.62 -8.41 5.53
N GLN A 76 -7.82 -9.48 5.74
CA GLN A 76 -7.45 -9.95 7.08
C GLN A 76 -6.32 -9.12 7.69
N ALA A 77 -5.38 -8.64 6.86
CA ALA A 77 -4.25 -7.83 7.31
C ALA A 77 -4.67 -6.42 7.74
N GLN A 78 -5.58 -5.79 6.99
CA GLN A 78 -5.99 -4.40 7.18
C GLN A 78 -6.37 -4.02 8.62
N PRO A 79 -7.32 -4.70 9.31
CA PRO A 79 -7.70 -4.29 10.67
C PRO A 79 -6.53 -4.37 11.66
N LEU A 80 -5.62 -5.33 11.49
CA LEU A 80 -4.43 -5.46 12.33
C LEU A 80 -3.44 -4.30 12.10
N LEU A 81 -3.25 -3.90 10.83
CA LEU A 81 -2.40 -2.77 10.48
C LEU A 81 -2.98 -1.45 10.94
N GLU A 82 -4.28 -1.24 10.78
CA GLU A 82 -4.97 -0.03 11.29
C GLU A 82 -4.82 0.09 12.81
N GLN A 83 -5.01 -1.02 13.53
CA GLN A 83 -4.80 -1.05 14.97
C GLN A 83 -3.34 -0.73 15.32
N ALA A 84 -2.37 -1.35 14.65
CA ALA A 84 -0.95 -1.09 14.89
C ALA A 84 -0.58 0.37 14.62
N ALA A 85 -1.03 0.94 13.50
CA ALA A 85 -0.77 2.33 13.11
C ALA A 85 -1.31 3.35 14.13
N ARG A 86 -2.49 3.07 14.70
CA ARG A 86 -3.16 3.96 15.67
C ARG A 86 -2.65 3.79 17.10
N SER A 87 -2.10 2.62 17.45
CA SER A 87 -1.68 2.31 18.83
C SER A 87 -0.53 3.18 19.35
N ARG A 88 0.42 3.54 18.48
CA ARG A 88 1.55 4.43 18.81
C ARG A 88 1.95 5.28 17.59
N PRO A 89 1.25 6.38 17.32
CA PRO A 89 1.50 7.23 16.15
C PRO A 89 2.97 7.64 16.05
N GLY A 90 3.55 7.54 14.86
CA GLY A 90 4.97 7.86 14.62
C GLY A 90 5.98 6.86 15.19
N GLY A 91 5.55 5.76 15.81
CA GLY A 91 6.44 4.64 16.14
C GLY A 91 6.92 3.89 14.88
N PRO A 92 8.03 3.12 14.94
CA PRO A 92 8.51 2.34 13.80
C PRO A 92 7.45 1.37 13.26
N TRP A 93 6.77 0.64 14.15
CA TRP A 93 5.70 -0.28 13.79
C TRP A 93 4.47 0.43 13.24
N ALA A 94 4.14 1.63 13.71
CA ALA A 94 3.03 2.39 13.15
C ALA A 94 3.32 2.81 11.71
N ARG A 95 4.53 3.30 11.43
CA ARG A 95 4.97 3.65 10.06
C ARG A 95 5.03 2.45 9.13
N GLU A 96 5.51 1.32 9.61
CA GLU A 96 5.49 0.07 8.85
C GLU A 96 4.06 -0.38 8.56
N ALA A 97 3.15 -0.23 9.52
CA ALA A 97 1.74 -0.56 9.34
C ALA A 97 1.08 0.32 8.28
N GLU A 98 1.29 1.65 8.36
CA GLU A 98 0.80 2.62 7.37
C GLU A 98 1.29 2.31 5.96
N ARG A 99 2.57 1.95 5.81
CA ARG A 99 3.15 1.56 4.53
C ARG A 99 2.51 0.27 4.01
N THR A 100 2.39 -0.74 4.88
CA THR A 100 1.80 -2.03 4.49
C THR A 100 0.34 -1.88 4.07
N LEU A 101 -0.42 -0.93 4.65
CA LEU A 101 -1.78 -0.60 4.21
C LEU A 101 -1.85 -0.05 2.79
N LEU A 102 -0.80 0.66 2.33
CA LEU A 102 -0.68 1.15 0.96
C LEU A 102 -0.19 0.07 -0.02
N ASP A 103 0.29 -1.06 0.49
CA ASP A 103 0.73 -2.22 -0.29
C ASP A 103 -0.29 -3.36 -0.28
N CYS A 104 -1.39 -3.24 0.48
CA CYS A 104 -2.36 -4.32 0.65
C CYS A 104 -3.83 -3.85 0.71
N PRO A 105 -4.54 -3.81 -0.44
CA PRO A 105 -4.02 -4.06 -1.79
C PRO A 105 -3.14 -2.91 -2.31
N ASP A 106 -2.13 -3.24 -3.12
CA ASP A 106 -1.26 -2.25 -3.74
C ASP A 106 -1.88 -1.66 -5.00
N TYR A 107 -2.58 -0.53 -4.87
CA TYR A 107 -3.14 0.22 -6.00
C TYR A 107 -2.13 1.11 -6.72
N PHE A 108 -0.86 1.13 -6.30
CA PHE A 108 0.18 1.94 -6.95
C PHE A 108 1.56 1.29 -6.76
N PRO A 109 1.82 0.17 -7.47
CA PRO A 109 3.04 -0.59 -7.27
C PRO A 109 4.24 0.15 -7.83
N LEU A 110 5.07 0.67 -6.92
CA LEU A 110 6.28 1.47 -7.21
C LEU A 110 7.56 0.62 -7.25
N ARG A 111 7.44 -0.64 -7.66
CA ARG A 111 8.56 -1.58 -7.66
C ARG A 111 9.54 -1.26 -8.79
N PRO A 112 10.86 -1.17 -8.55
CA PRO A 112 11.83 -1.05 -9.63
C PRO A 112 11.68 -2.17 -10.65
N GLY A 113 11.71 -1.80 -11.93
CA GLY A 113 11.47 -2.73 -13.05
C GLY A 113 10.00 -2.87 -13.45
N ALA A 114 9.05 -2.35 -12.67
CA ALA A 114 7.66 -2.32 -13.10
C ALA A 114 7.51 -1.42 -14.34
N SER A 115 6.69 -1.87 -15.30
CA SER A 115 6.42 -1.14 -16.53
C SER A 115 4.96 -1.29 -16.99
N TRP A 116 4.47 -0.27 -17.69
CA TRP A 116 3.12 -0.20 -18.21
C TRP A 116 3.14 0.43 -19.59
N VAL A 117 2.28 -0.05 -20.47
CA VAL A 117 1.99 0.58 -21.75
C VAL A 117 0.54 1.00 -21.78
N PHE A 118 0.30 2.30 -21.86
CA PHE A 118 -1.01 2.89 -22.07
C PHE A 118 -1.16 3.31 -23.52
N VAL A 119 -2.39 3.22 -24.02
CA VAL A 119 -2.74 3.63 -25.37
C VAL A 119 -3.99 4.50 -25.35
N ASP A 120 -4.19 5.33 -26.36
CA ASP A 120 -5.46 6.01 -26.55
C ASP A 120 -6.58 4.98 -26.76
N SER A 121 -7.71 5.16 -26.07
CA SER A 121 -8.78 4.16 -26.06
C SER A 121 -9.49 4.04 -27.41
N GLN A 122 -9.56 5.12 -28.20
CA GLN A 122 -10.27 5.14 -29.47
C GLN A 122 -9.57 4.31 -30.55
N THR A 123 -8.25 4.42 -30.67
CA THR A 123 -7.49 3.74 -31.75
C THR A 123 -6.62 2.61 -31.25
N GLY A 124 -6.46 2.47 -29.93
CA GLY A 124 -5.62 1.47 -29.31
C GLY A 124 -4.14 1.65 -29.59
N GLY A 125 -3.68 2.91 -29.68
CA GLY A 125 -2.26 3.23 -29.74
C GLY A 125 -1.77 3.60 -31.14
N LYS A 126 -2.66 3.63 -32.14
CA LYS A 126 -2.31 4.13 -33.47
C LYS A 126 -2.01 5.63 -33.41
N ASN A 127 -2.75 6.36 -32.57
CA ASN A 127 -2.58 7.80 -32.41
C ASN A 127 -1.61 8.13 -31.27
N MET A 128 -1.80 7.56 -30.09
CA MET A 128 -0.98 7.88 -28.92
C MET A 128 -0.65 6.65 -28.08
N ARG A 129 0.63 6.54 -27.71
CA ARG A 129 1.13 5.52 -26.79
C ARG A 129 1.97 6.17 -25.70
N LEU A 130 1.78 5.71 -24.47
CA LEU A 130 2.52 6.14 -23.29
C LEU A 130 3.19 4.91 -22.66
N GLU A 131 4.51 4.90 -22.66
CA GLU A 131 5.31 3.89 -21.96
C GLU A 131 5.71 4.46 -20.59
N VAL A 132 5.43 3.71 -19.52
CA VAL A 132 5.74 4.09 -18.14
C VAL A 132 6.65 3.03 -17.54
N SER A 133 7.71 3.45 -16.86
CA SER A 133 8.58 2.54 -16.12
C SER A 133 8.94 3.11 -14.75
N ALA A 134 8.99 2.25 -13.73
CA ALA A 134 9.43 2.59 -12.40
C ALA A 134 10.88 2.15 -12.18
N LYS A 135 11.68 3.06 -11.66
CA LYS A 135 13.08 2.86 -11.26
C LYS A 135 13.21 3.20 -9.78
N GLU A 136 14.27 2.69 -9.17
CA GLU A 136 14.65 3.14 -7.83
C GLU A 136 14.91 4.64 -7.86
N GLY A 137 14.23 5.38 -7.01
CA GLY A 137 14.44 6.82 -6.85
C GLY A 137 15.62 7.08 -5.91
N PRO A 138 16.12 8.32 -5.86
CA PRO A 138 17.12 8.68 -4.88
C PRO A 138 16.55 8.50 -3.47
N ALA A 139 17.42 8.07 -2.55
CA ALA A 139 17.09 7.99 -1.14
C ALA A 139 16.49 9.31 -0.65
N PRO A 140 15.48 9.29 0.24
CA PRO A 140 14.94 10.51 0.79
C PRO A 140 16.05 11.29 1.52
N GLU A 141 16.12 12.60 1.30
CA GLU A 141 17.18 13.47 1.87
C GLU A 141 17.23 13.44 3.40
N ARG A 142 16.11 13.08 4.03
CA ARG A 142 16.03 12.74 5.44
C ARG A 142 15.68 11.28 5.56
N ALA A 143 16.21 10.62 6.58
CA ALA A 143 15.71 9.31 7.05
C ALA A 143 14.24 9.50 7.47
N SER A 144 13.36 9.58 6.49
CA SER A 144 11.96 9.86 6.68
C SER A 144 11.28 8.53 6.95
N ALA A 145 10.12 8.65 7.59
CA ALA A 145 9.17 7.57 7.73
C ALA A 145 8.77 6.92 6.40
N ALA A 146 8.96 7.62 5.28
CA ALA A 146 8.56 7.20 3.95
C ALA A 146 9.35 5.98 3.50
N GLY A 147 8.73 5.16 2.65
CA GLY A 147 9.46 4.16 1.90
C GLY A 147 10.49 4.77 0.95
N PRO A 148 11.33 3.93 0.32
CA PRO A 148 12.14 4.41 -0.78
C PRO A 148 11.23 5.09 -1.80
N ALA A 149 11.63 6.29 -2.25
CA ALA A 149 10.95 6.94 -3.35
C ALA A 149 11.19 6.14 -4.62
N ALA A 150 10.21 6.11 -5.52
CA ALA A 150 10.40 5.61 -6.87
C ALA A 150 10.47 6.78 -7.85
N GLU A 151 11.37 6.70 -8.82
CA GLU A 151 11.33 7.56 -9.99
C GLU A 151 10.53 6.84 -11.08
N VAL A 152 9.49 7.49 -11.59
CA VAL A 152 8.67 6.98 -12.67
C VAL A 152 8.93 7.82 -13.91
N GLU A 153 9.40 7.17 -14.96
CA GLU A 153 9.65 7.75 -16.27
C GLU A 153 8.48 7.44 -17.20
N SER A 154 7.93 8.49 -17.81
CA SER A 154 6.82 8.44 -18.77
C SER A 154 7.30 8.93 -20.13
N VAL A 155 7.24 8.09 -21.15
CA VAL A 155 7.65 8.40 -22.53
C VAL A 155 6.43 8.41 -23.43
N PHE A 156 6.16 9.55 -24.06
CA PHE A 156 4.99 9.76 -24.92
C PHE A 156 5.35 9.66 -26.40
N TYR A 157 4.51 8.95 -27.13
CA TYR A 157 4.61 8.72 -28.56
C TYR A 157 3.34 9.19 -29.27
N ALA A 158 3.50 9.84 -30.42
CA ALA A 158 2.45 10.12 -31.41
C ALA A 158 2.69 9.22 -32.62
N GLY A 159 1.86 8.19 -32.77
CA GLY A 159 2.18 7.03 -33.61
C GLY A 159 3.52 6.41 -33.20
N LYS A 160 4.51 6.42 -34.11
CA LYS A 160 5.86 5.90 -33.84
C LYS A 160 6.84 6.95 -33.30
N ARG A 161 6.49 8.24 -33.33
CA ARG A 161 7.42 9.34 -32.98
C ARG A 161 7.34 9.66 -31.49
N LYS A 162 8.44 9.48 -30.77
CA LYS A 162 8.61 10.01 -29.42
C LYS A 162 8.55 11.54 -29.45
N PHE A 163 7.76 12.17 -28.57
CA PHE A 163 7.69 13.63 -28.51
C PHE A 163 7.89 14.22 -27.10
N GLN A 164 7.75 13.43 -26.05
CA GLN A 164 7.95 13.91 -24.67
C GLN A 164 8.49 12.82 -23.76
N THR A 165 9.30 13.21 -22.78
CA THR A 165 9.64 12.39 -21.62
C THR A 165 9.41 13.21 -20.37
N VAL A 166 8.71 12.63 -19.41
CA VAL A 166 8.42 13.23 -18.11
C VAL A 166 8.92 12.28 -17.04
N ARG A 167 9.64 12.81 -16.05
CA ARG A 167 10.05 12.06 -14.85
C ARG A 167 9.33 12.63 -13.66
N ARG A 168 8.78 11.75 -12.82
CA ARG A 168 8.12 12.11 -11.57
C ARG A 168 8.63 11.23 -10.45
N ARG A 169 8.68 11.77 -9.25
CA ARG A 169 9.01 11.00 -8.05
C ARG A 169 7.74 10.69 -7.29
N TYR A 170 7.65 9.48 -6.77
CA TYR A 170 6.53 9.04 -5.95
C TYR A 170 7.02 8.43 -4.65
N GLU A 171 6.24 8.62 -3.58
CA GLU A 171 6.51 8.01 -2.28
C GLU A 171 5.22 7.50 -1.61
N LYS A 172 5.35 6.43 -0.82
CA LYS A 172 4.29 5.91 0.05
C LYS A 172 4.60 6.32 1.49
N ALA A 173 3.79 7.22 2.05
CA ALA A 173 3.97 7.79 3.38
C ALA A 173 2.68 8.43 3.89
N ASP A 174 2.53 8.59 5.20
CA ASP A 174 1.44 9.37 5.81
C ASP A 174 0.05 8.95 5.31
N TRP A 175 -0.19 7.64 5.18
CA TRP A 175 -1.44 7.06 4.67
C TRP A 175 -1.78 7.43 3.21
N ALA A 176 -0.81 7.86 2.41
CA ALA A 176 -1.02 8.27 1.03
C ALA A 176 0.12 7.87 0.09
N VAL A 177 -0.21 7.85 -1.21
CA VAL A 177 0.74 7.85 -2.31
C VAL A 177 0.90 9.30 -2.74
N TRP A 178 2.12 9.83 -2.64
CA TRP A 178 2.44 11.20 -2.98
C TRP A 178 3.17 11.26 -4.32
N GLU A 179 2.74 12.18 -5.17
CA GLU A 179 3.48 12.65 -6.35
C GLU A 179 4.30 13.88 -5.94
N LEU A 180 5.59 13.88 -6.25
CA LEU A 180 6.54 14.95 -5.95
C LEU A 180 6.92 15.65 -7.26
N GLU A 181 6.60 16.94 -7.37
CA GLU A 181 6.88 17.77 -8.55
C GLU A 181 7.45 19.12 -8.12
N GLY A 182 8.77 19.27 -8.25
CA GLY A 182 9.48 20.47 -7.77
C GLY A 182 9.30 20.65 -6.26
N ARG A 183 8.59 21.70 -5.84
CA ARG A 183 8.24 21.97 -4.43
C ARG A 183 6.88 21.42 -4.02
N ASP A 184 6.07 20.98 -4.99
CA ASP A 184 4.73 20.48 -4.73
C ASP A 184 4.77 19.00 -4.34
N ARG A 185 3.94 18.65 -3.36
CA ARG A 185 3.73 17.29 -2.85
C ARG A 185 2.22 17.03 -2.87
N VAL A 186 1.77 16.20 -3.80
CA VAL A 186 0.35 15.98 -4.09
C VAL A 186 -0.05 14.54 -3.75
N PRO A 187 -1.02 14.32 -2.85
CA PRO A 187 -1.48 12.98 -2.54
C PRO A 187 -2.41 12.52 -3.67
N ILE A 188 -1.94 11.59 -4.51
CA ILE A 188 -2.73 11.09 -5.66
C ILE A 188 -3.67 9.94 -5.27
N LEU A 189 -3.36 9.23 -4.18
CA LEU A 189 -4.20 8.21 -3.57
C LEU A 189 -4.07 8.31 -2.05
N ARG A 190 -5.17 8.14 -1.32
CA ARG A 190 -5.18 8.23 0.14
C ARG A 190 -6.04 7.15 0.78
N TYR A 191 -5.48 6.49 1.80
CA TYR A 191 -6.18 5.51 2.61
C TYR A 191 -7.16 6.21 3.60
N PRO A 192 -8.30 5.58 3.97
CA PRO A 192 -8.84 4.31 3.49
C PRO A 192 -9.42 4.42 2.07
N TYR A 193 -9.36 3.31 1.32
CA TYR A 193 -9.85 3.23 -0.05
C TYR A 193 -11.37 2.99 -0.11
N GLN A 194 -12.13 3.98 0.33
CA GLN A 194 -13.59 3.92 0.45
C GLN A 194 -14.24 5.00 -0.42
N ALA A 195 -15.38 4.67 -1.05
CA ALA A 195 -16.17 5.63 -1.81
C ALA A 195 -16.58 6.84 -0.94
N GLY A 196 -16.61 8.02 -1.54
CA GLY A 196 -16.88 9.29 -0.88
C GLY A 196 -15.68 9.91 -0.15
N ARG A 197 -14.57 9.17 0.02
CA ARG A 197 -13.34 9.74 0.59
C ARG A 197 -12.80 10.82 -0.35
N ALA A 198 -12.61 12.02 0.18
CA ALA A 198 -12.10 13.17 -0.58
C ALA A 198 -10.93 13.86 0.14
N TRP A 199 -10.08 14.51 -0.64
CA TRP A 199 -8.94 15.29 -0.14
C TRP A 199 -8.51 16.34 -1.17
N SER A 200 -7.60 17.23 -0.79
CA SER A 200 -7.07 18.29 -1.66
C SER A 200 -5.54 18.35 -1.60
N GLY A 201 -4.97 19.02 -2.59
CA GLY A 201 -3.53 19.28 -2.71
C GLY A 201 -3.27 20.51 -3.56
N ARG A 202 -2.00 20.76 -3.87
CA ARG A 202 -1.58 21.84 -4.77
C ARG A 202 -0.62 21.31 -5.82
N ARG A 203 -0.90 21.58 -7.11
CA ARG A 203 -0.03 21.23 -8.24
C ARG A 203 0.24 22.47 -9.08
N GLY A 204 1.51 22.80 -9.31
CA GLY A 204 1.92 24.05 -9.94
C GLY A 204 1.38 25.27 -9.19
N GLY A 205 1.32 25.22 -7.86
CA GLY A 205 0.71 26.26 -7.02
C GLY A 205 -0.83 26.36 -7.09
N LYS A 206 -1.51 25.64 -7.98
CA LYS A 206 -2.97 25.64 -8.14
C LYS A 206 -3.63 24.58 -7.26
N PRO A 207 -4.81 24.85 -6.67
CA PRO A 207 -5.54 23.86 -5.90
C PRO A 207 -6.05 22.73 -6.80
N VAL A 208 -5.93 21.50 -6.31
CA VAL A 208 -6.50 20.30 -6.92
C VAL A 208 -7.27 19.52 -5.86
N ALA A 209 -8.43 18.98 -6.24
CA ALA A 209 -9.27 18.16 -5.37
C ALA A 209 -9.38 16.75 -5.93
N PHE A 210 -9.40 15.78 -5.02
CA PHE A 210 -9.50 14.36 -5.33
C PHE A 210 -10.66 13.73 -4.56
N ALA A 211 -11.28 12.70 -5.14
CA ALA A 211 -12.27 11.87 -4.46
C ALA A 211 -12.25 10.44 -4.99
N ILE A 212 -12.47 9.45 -4.12
CA ILE A 212 -12.79 8.08 -4.52
C ILE A 212 -14.30 8.06 -4.79
N GLU A 213 -14.68 7.97 -6.07
CA GLU A 213 -16.09 7.88 -6.48
C GLU A 213 -16.63 6.46 -6.29
N SER A 214 -15.78 5.45 -6.51
CA SER A 214 -16.12 4.05 -6.35
C SER A 214 -14.88 3.25 -5.97
N ALA A 215 -15.07 2.18 -5.21
CA ALA A 215 -14.01 1.28 -4.73
C ALA A 215 -14.12 -0.15 -5.28
N HIS A 216 -15.16 -0.44 -6.09
CA HIS A 216 -15.48 -1.78 -6.58
C HIS A 216 -15.84 -1.78 -8.07
N GLU A 217 -15.12 -0.99 -8.87
CA GLU A 217 -15.37 -0.94 -10.31
C GLU A 217 -14.86 -2.21 -11.00
N ARG A 218 -15.65 -2.71 -11.94
CA ARG A 218 -15.20 -3.69 -12.94
C ARG A 218 -14.78 -2.95 -14.20
N VAL A 219 -13.50 -2.98 -14.53
CA VAL A 219 -12.93 -2.19 -15.62
C VAL A 219 -12.40 -3.09 -16.72
N GLN A 220 -13.01 -3.01 -17.91
CA GLN A 220 -12.51 -3.65 -19.12
C GLN A 220 -11.61 -2.69 -19.90
N VAL A 221 -10.43 -3.17 -20.27
CA VAL A 221 -9.41 -2.49 -21.09
C VAL A 221 -8.74 -3.50 -22.03
N LYS A 222 -7.81 -3.04 -22.87
CA LYS A 222 -7.06 -3.90 -23.78
C LYS A 222 -6.23 -4.99 -23.10
N ALA A 223 -5.67 -4.70 -21.92
CA ALA A 223 -4.94 -5.67 -21.11
C ALA A 223 -5.83 -6.74 -20.45
N GLY A 224 -7.17 -6.60 -20.51
CA GLY A 224 -8.11 -7.56 -19.92
C GLY A 224 -9.18 -6.89 -19.05
N ILE A 225 -9.73 -7.68 -18.11
CA ILE A 225 -10.77 -7.24 -17.18
C ILE A 225 -10.18 -7.22 -15.77
N PHE A 226 -10.27 -6.07 -15.12
CA PHE A 226 -9.87 -5.87 -13.73
C PHE A 226 -11.10 -5.73 -12.85
N GLN A 227 -11.03 -6.29 -11.64
CA GLN A 227 -12.07 -6.23 -10.61
C GLN A 227 -11.57 -5.40 -9.44
N ASP A 228 -12.50 -4.94 -8.60
CA ASP A 228 -12.21 -4.16 -7.40
C ASP A 228 -11.33 -2.94 -7.67
N CYS A 229 -11.57 -2.26 -8.81
CA CYS A 229 -10.82 -1.07 -9.16
C CYS A 229 -11.34 0.14 -8.37
N LEU A 230 -10.41 1.01 -7.94
CA LEU A 230 -10.76 2.34 -7.46
C LEU A 230 -11.00 3.27 -8.65
N LYS A 231 -12.11 4.02 -8.64
CA LYS A 231 -12.34 5.16 -9.52
C LYS A 231 -12.05 6.44 -8.74
N VAL A 232 -10.96 7.11 -9.11
CA VAL A 232 -10.50 8.32 -8.42
C VAL A 232 -10.68 9.51 -9.34
N ARG A 233 -11.49 10.46 -8.91
CA ARG A 233 -11.71 11.73 -9.58
C ARG A 233 -10.66 12.72 -9.15
N GLU A 234 -10.11 13.44 -10.13
CA GLU A 234 -9.28 14.62 -9.96
C GLU A 234 -9.96 15.82 -10.62
N SER A 235 -10.04 16.95 -9.92
CA SER A 235 -10.66 18.18 -10.43
C SER A 235 -9.91 19.42 -9.98
N GLN A 236 -9.89 20.43 -10.83
CA GLN A 236 -9.45 21.78 -10.47
C GLN A 236 -10.68 22.67 -10.32
N PRO A 237 -10.77 23.46 -9.23
CA PRO A 237 -11.88 24.39 -9.04
C PRO A 237 -12.08 25.30 -10.26
N GLY A 238 -13.33 25.39 -10.73
CA GLY A 238 -13.73 26.30 -11.81
C GLY A 238 -13.66 25.75 -13.24
N LEU A 239 -13.03 24.59 -13.50
CA LEU A 239 -12.89 24.07 -14.88
C LEU A 239 -14.12 23.32 -15.42
N GLY A 240 -15.06 22.90 -14.57
CA GLY A 240 -16.25 22.14 -14.98
C GLY A 240 -15.98 20.75 -15.58
N ALA A 241 -14.71 20.37 -15.68
CA ALA A 241 -14.21 19.10 -16.19
C ALA A 241 -13.37 18.40 -15.12
N TRP A 242 -13.35 17.07 -15.19
CA TRP A 242 -12.74 16.19 -14.20
C TRP A 242 -12.00 15.09 -14.97
N LYS A 243 -10.87 14.65 -14.42
CA LYS A 243 -10.17 13.45 -14.86
C LYS A 243 -10.54 12.32 -13.91
N PHE A 244 -10.83 11.14 -14.41
CA PHE A 244 -10.91 9.94 -13.56
C PHE A 244 -9.76 9.01 -13.91
N ASP A 245 -9.03 8.58 -12.88
CA ASP A 245 -8.04 7.51 -12.98
C ASP A 245 -8.62 6.26 -12.28
N TYR A 246 -8.51 5.13 -12.96
CA TYR A 246 -8.94 3.83 -12.45
C TYR A 246 -7.74 3.03 -12.02
N PHE A 247 -7.71 2.55 -10.77
CA PHE A 247 -6.59 1.81 -10.20
C PHE A 247 -7.00 0.38 -9.86
N ALA A 248 -6.29 -0.61 -10.40
CA ALA A 248 -6.49 -2.02 -10.09
C ALA A 248 -5.48 -2.52 -9.05
N PRO A 249 -5.88 -3.42 -8.13
CA PRO A 249 -4.97 -4.03 -7.16
C PRO A 249 -3.79 -4.75 -7.84
N GLY A 250 -2.57 -4.52 -7.35
CA GLY A 250 -1.34 -5.16 -7.82
C GLY A 250 -0.83 -4.67 -9.18
N VAL A 251 -1.61 -3.87 -9.91
CA VAL A 251 -1.28 -3.36 -11.25
C VAL A 251 -1.04 -1.86 -11.23
N GLY A 252 -1.86 -1.09 -10.50
CA GLY A 252 -1.82 0.37 -10.58
C GLY A 252 -2.88 0.93 -11.51
N ARG A 253 -2.59 2.05 -12.16
CA ARG A 253 -3.56 2.69 -13.08
C ARG A 253 -3.83 1.78 -14.28
N VAL A 254 -5.10 1.54 -14.59
CA VAL A 254 -5.53 0.74 -15.74
C VAL A 254 -6.30 1.55 -16.80
N LYS A 255 -6.93 2.66 -16.42
CA LYS A 255 -7.72 3.49 -17.35
C LYS A 255 -7.72 4.95 -16.88
N THR A 256 -7.78 5.87 -17.83
CA THR A 256 -8.09 7.28 -17.59
C THR A 256 -9.26 7.70 -18.47
N THR A 257 -10.22 8.42 -17.89
CA THR A 257 -11.34 9.05 -18.60
C THR A 257 -11.36 10.54 -18.30
N ILE A 258 -11.97 11.31 -19.20
CA ILE A 258 -12.25 12.73 -18.99
C ILE A 258 -13.77 12.90 -18.96
N GLY A 259 -14.28 13.48 -17.89
CA GLY A 259 -15.71 13.71 -17.74
C GLY A 259 -16.04 15.14 -17.39
N GLY A 260 -17.34 15.37 -17.27
CA GLY A 260 -17.98 16.62 -16.92
C GLY A 260 -19.39 16.34 -16.42
N ARG A 261 -20.22 17.38 -16.30
CA ARG A 261 -21.62 17.20 -15.94
C ARG A 261 -22.33 16.39 -17.03
N GLY A 262 -22.75 15.16 -16.71
CA GLY A 262 -23.55 14.32 -17.60
C GLY A 262 -22.77 13.57 -18.68
N PHE A 263 -21.43 13.61 -18.69
CA PHE A 263 -20.62 12.85 -19.65
C PHE A 263 -19.32 12.33 -19.05
N GLU A 264 -18.82 11.23 -19.61
CA GLU A 264 -17.51 10.69 -19.33
C GLU A 264 -16.99 9.94 -20.57
N ASN A 265 -15.86 10.38 -21.10
CA ASN A 265 -15.27 9.84 -22.32
C ASN A 265 -13.96 9.11 -22.00
N PRO A 266 -13.73 7.91 -22.56
CA PRO A 266 -12.46 7.22 -22.41
C PRO A 266 -11.34 8.01 -23.08
N ASN A 267 -10.19 8.10 -22.41
CA ASN A 267 -9.00 8.80 -22.91
C ASN A 267 -7.86 7.82 -23.15
N THR A 268 -7.39 7.17 -22.10
CA THR A 268 -6.31 6.17 -22.18
C THR A 268 -6.67 4.91 -21.44
N GLU A 269 -6.11 3.79 -21.89
CA GLU A 269 -6.30 2.49 -21.24
C GLU A 269 -5.03 1.65 -21.31
N LEU A 270 -4.90 0.73 -20.36
CA LEU A 270 -3.77 -0.19 -20.27
C LEU A 270 -3.84 -1.20 -21.41
N ALA A 271 -2.76 -1.27 -22.18
CA ALA A 271 -2.54 -2.30 -23.19
C ALA A 271 -1.75 -3.49 -22.65
N SER A 272 -0.73 -3.22 -21.83
CA SER A 272 0.07 -4.25 -21.16
C SER A 272 0.73 -3.71 -19.90
N ALA A 273 1.03 -4.59 -18.95
CA ALA A 273 1.83 -4.29 -17.77
C ALA A 273 2.75 -5.47 -17.44
N ASP A 274 3.95 -5.15 -16.98
CA ASP A 274 4.86 -6.09 -16.34
C ASP A 274 5.19 -5.52 -14.96
N VAL A 275 4.59 -6.11 -13.93
CA VAL A 275 4.73 -5.63 -12.55
C VAL A 275 5.28 -6.77 -11.69
N PRO A 276 6.55 -6.70 -11.27
CA PRO A 276 7.18 -7.77 -10.50
C PRO A 276 6.38 -8.10 -9.24
N LEU A 277 6.24 -9.37 -8.87
CA LEU A 277 5.53 -9.75 -7.63
C LEU A 277 6.20 -9.16 -6.37
N PRO A 278 5.46 -8.96 -5.26
CA PRO A 278 6.08 -8.54 -4.00
C PRO A 278 7.10 -9.60 -3.58
N ARG A 279 8.28 -9.19 -3.09
CA ARG A 279 9.24 -10.14 -2.50
C ARG A 279 8.56 -10.86 -1.34
N ALA A 280 8.66 -12.18 -1.32
CA ALA A 280 8.14 -12.98 -0.22
C ALA A 280 8.81 -12.57 1.10
N VAL A 281 8.05 -12.59 2.19
CA VAL A 281 8.57 -12.31 3.54
C VAL A 281 9.62 -13.36 3.89
N GLY A 282 10.87 -12.95 4.07
CA GLY A 282 11.97 -13.82 4.48
C GLY A 282 12.86 -14.35 3.34
N ALA A 283 12.67 -13.90 2.10
CA ALA A 283 13.72 -14.02 1.10
C ALA A 283 14.88 -13.07 1.50
N PRO A 284 16.13 -13.56 1.65
CA PRO A 284 17.28 -12.74 1.97
C PRO A 284 17.51 -11.62 0.93
#